data_AF-A0A127SDQ6-F1
#
_entry.id   AF-A0A127SDQ6-F1
#
_cell.length_a   1.000
_cell.length_b   1.000
_cell.length_c   1.000
_cell.angle_alpha   90.00
_cell.angle_beta   90.00
_cell.angle_gamma   90.00
#
_symmetry.space_group_name_H-M   'P 1'
#
loop_
_entity.id
_entity.type
_entity.pdbx_description
1 polymer ?
#
loop_
_entity_poly.entity_id
_entity_poly.type
_entity_poly.pdbx_seq_one_letter_code
_entity_poly.pdbx_strand_id
1 'polypeptide(L)' 'MALTLLDREGLEGLTTRKLAQSLKIEQPTLYWHVRNKQTLMNMLSEAILAKHHTRSVPLPTESWQQFL' A
#
# COMPACT_ATOMS: atom_id res chain seq x y z
N MET A 1 0.30 10.87 0.78
CA MET A 1 0.66 9.47 1.14
C MET A 1 0.67 8.64 -0.14
N ALA A 2 1.37 7.49 -0.18
CA ALA A 2 1.47 6.69 -1.41
C ALA A 2 0.11 6.26 -1.99
N LEU A 3 -0.88 5.97 -1.14
CA LEU A 3 -2.26 5.69 -1.54
C LEU A 3 -2.91 6.85 -2.31
N THR A 4 -2.71 8.09 -1.86
CA THR A 4 -3.22 9.28 -2.56
C THR A 4 -2.62 9.44 -3.95
N LEU A 5 -1.36 9.05 -4.13
CA LEU A 5 -0.70 9.08 -5.44
C LEU A 5 -1.27 7.99 -6.36
N LEU A 6 -1.50 6.79 -5.81
CA LEU A 6 -2.18 5.69 -6.51
C LEU A 6 -3.59 6.08 -6.95
N ASP A 7 -4.38 6.69 -6.07
CA ASP A 7 -5.77 7.11 -6.37
C ASP A 7 -5.84 8.15 -7.50
N ARG A 8 -4.83 9.01 -7.61
CA ARG A 8 -4.79 10.12 -8.59
C ARG A 8 -4.19 9.74 -9.93
N GLU A 9 -3.17 8.89 -9.94
CA GLU A 9 -2.35 8.63 -11.14
C GLU A 9 -2.33 7.16 -11.58
N GLY A 10 -2.99 6.28 -10.81
CA GLY A 10 -2.98 4.85 -11.05
C GLY A 10 -1.62 4.20 -10.87
N LEU A 11 -1.57 2.90 -11.17
CA LEU A 11 -0.40 2.03 -10.98
C LEU A 11 0.81 2.42 -11.85
N GLU A 12 0.57 2.93 -13.06
CA GLU A 12 1.63 3.38 -13.97
C GLU A 12 2.26 4.68 -13.49
N GLY A 13 1.45 5.58 -12.92
CA GLY A 13 1.92 6.83 -12.34
C GLY A 13 2.72 6.64 -11.04
N LEU A 14 2.62 5.48 -10.40
CA LEU A 14 3.26 5.22 -9.13
C LEU A 14 4.75 4.86 -9.30
N THR A 15 5.62 5.82 -8.95
CA THR A 15 7.08 5.65 -8.93
C THR A 15 7.68 6.21 -7.64
N THR A 16 8.86 5.73 -7.24
CA THR A 16 9.57 6.25 -6.06
C THR A 16 9.91 7.74 -6.20
N ARG A 17 10.26 8.19 -7.41
CA ARG A 17 10.51 9.61 -7.70
C ARG A 17 9.27 10.48 -7.49
N LYS A 18 8.12 10.08 -8.05
CA LYS A 18 6.86 10.82 -7.87
C LYS A 18 6.38 10.78 -6.42
N LEU A 19 6.63 9.67 -5.72
CA LEU A 19 6.36 9.58 -4.29
C LEU A 19 7.18 10.60 -3.49
N ALA A 20 8.50 10.66 -3.70
CA ALA A 20 9.38 11.64 -3.05
C ALA A 20 8.89 13.07 -3.29
N GLN A 21 8.56 13.39 -4.55
CA GLN A 21 8.01 14.70 -4.93
C GLN A 21 6.69 14.99 -4.23
N SER A 22 5.77 14.03 -4.17
CA SER A 22 4.46 14.20 -3.49
C SER A 22 4.62 14.42 -1.98
N LEU A 23 5.66 13.86 -1.37
CA LEU A 23 6.00 14.00 0.04
C LEU A 23 6.87 15.24 0.32
N LYS A 24 7.29 15.96 -0.74
CA LYS A 24 8.21 17.11 -0.67
C LYS A 24 9.52 16.77 0.05
N ILE A 25 10.04 15.56 -0.19
CA ILE A 25 11.33 15.10 0.34
C ILE A 25 12.27 14.72 -0.81
N GLU A 26 13.55 14.71 -0.51
CA GLU A 26 14.58 14.25 -1.44
C GLU A 26 14.60 12.71 -1.55
N GLN A 27 15.02 12.21 -2.71
CA GLN A 27 15.12 10.76 -2.97
C GLN A 27 15.99 9.99 -1.97
N PRO A 28 17.16 10.49 -1.52
CA PRO A 28 17.96 9.81 -0.51
C PRO A 28 17.21 9.60 0.81
N THR A 29 16.35 10.55 1.20
CA THR A 29 15.50 10.41 2.40
C THR A 29 14.46 9.32 2.19
N LEU A 30 13.82 9.28 1.02
CA LEU A 30 12.84 8.24 0.70
C LEU A 30 13.49 6.85 0.65
N TYR A 31 14.73 6.74 0.16
CA TYR A 31 15.44 5.46 0.00
C TYR A 31 15.56 4.67 1.31
N TRP A 32 15.65 5.34 2.46
CA TRP A 32 15.65 4.69 3.78
C TRP A 32 14.37 3.90 4.06
N HIS A 33 13.24 4.33 3.49
CA HIS A 33 11.94 3.70 3.67
C HIS A 33 11.53 2.83 2.46
N VAL A 34 11.82 3.28 1.24
CA VAL A 34 11.34 2.67 -0.01
C VAL A 34 12.50 2.58 -1.01
N ARG A 35 13.14 1.42 -1.06
CA ARG A 35 14.35 1.21 -1.87
C ARG A 35 14.06 1.06 -3.37
N ASN A 36 12.89 0.52 -3.73
CA ASN A 36 12.50 0.26 -5.11
C ASN A 36 10.97 0.21 -5.27
N LYS A 37 10.50 0.07 -6.53
CA LYS A 37 9.07 -0.03 -6.84
C LYS A 37 8.41 -1.26 -6.19
N GLN A 38 9.13 -2.38 -6.06
CA GLN A 38 8.57 -3.58 -5.43
C GLN A 38 8.27 -3.35 -3.94
N THR A 39 9.18 -2.71 -3.19
CA THR A 39 8.95 -2.33 -1.80
C THR A 39 7.75 -1.38 -1.67
N LEU A 40 7.64 -0.41 -2.57
CA LEU A 40 6.49 0.50 -2.61
C LEU A 40 5.17 -0.26 -2.80
N MET A 41 5.15 -1.21 -3.75
CA MET A 41 3.97 -2.02 -4.03
C MET A 41 3.58 -2.89 -2.82
N ASN A 42 4.55 -3.51 -2.14
CA ASN A 42 4.28 -4.32 -0.96
C ASN A 42 3.67 -3.48 0.18
N MET A 43 4.25 -2.31 0.47
CA MET A 43 3.71 -1.40 1.49
C MET A 43 2.30 -0.93 1.16
N LEU A 44 1.98 -0.72 -0.12
CA LEU A 44 0.63 -0.36 -0.54
C LEU A 44 -0.35 -1.51 -0.36
N SER A 45 0.02 -2.72 -0.76
CA SER A 45 -0.80 -3.91 -0.54
C SER A 45 -1.12 -4.10 0.94
N GLU A 46 -0.11 -4.00 1.81
CA GLU A 46 -0.28 -4.05 3.26
C GLU A 46 -1.22 -2.94 3.77
N ALA A 47 -1.02 -1.70 3.32
CA ALA A 47 -1.86 -0.58 3.73
C ALA A 47 -3.31 -0.71 3.27
N ILE A 48 -3.56 -1.24 2.07
CA ILE A 48 -4.91 -1.49 1.54
C ILE A 48 -5.61 -2.55 2.37
N LEU A 49 -4.94 -3.68 2.62
CA LEU A 49 -5.49 -4.75 3.45
C LEU A 49 -5.78 -4.25 4.87
N ALA A 50 -4.83 -3.57 5.50
CA ALA A 50 -5.00 -3.03 6.85
C ALA A 50 -6.19 -2.06 6.95
N LYS A 51 -6.46 -1.28 5.90
CA LYS A 51 -7.53 -0.28 5.90
C LYS A 51 -8.91 -0.85 5.54
N HIS A 52 -8.96 -1.82 4.62
CA HIS A 52 -10.21 -2.22 3.98
C HIS A 52 -10.58 -3.69 4.20
N HIS A 53 -9.63 -4.55 4.54
CA HIS A 53 -9.89 -5.97 4.78
C HIS A 53 -10.25 -6.20 6.25
N THR A 54 -11.53 -6.04 6.55
CA THR A 54 -12.06 -6.12 7.93
C THR A 54 -12.36 -7.55 8.40
N ARG A 55 -12.45 -8.50 7.46
CA ARG A 55 -12.79 -9.90 7.73
C ARG A 55 -11.62 -10.82 7.36
N SER A 56 -10.57 -10.76 8.16
CA SER A 56 -9.34 -11.56 7.97
C SER A 56 -9.33 -12.87 8.74
N VAL A 57 -10.27 -13.06 9.68
CA VAL A 57 -10.40 -14.24 10.51
C VAL A 57 -11.88 -14.66 10.61
N PRO A 58 -12.18 -15.97 10.66
CA PRO A 58 -13.53 -16.46 10.84
C PRO A 58 -14.07 -16.08 12.23
N LEU A 59 -15.39 -15.95 12.33
CA LEU A 59 -16.03 -15.86 13.64
C LEU A 59 -16.00 -17.22 14.35
N PRO A 60 -16.00 -17.29 15.69
CA PRO A 60 -15.86 -18.55 16.43
C PRO A 60 -16.91 -19.62 16.09
N THR A 61 -18.10 -19.21 15.68
CA THR A 61 -19.24 -20.09 15.37
C THR A 61 -19.47 -20.29 13.87
N GLU A 62 -18.62 -19.71 13.03
CA GLU A 62 -18.79 -19.71 11.58
C GLU A 62 -18.17 -20.94 10.93
N SER A 63 -18.84 -21.51 9.93
CA SER A 63 -18.26 -22.60 9.14
C SER A 63 -17.21 -22.09 8.15
N TRP A 64 -16.30 -22.95 7.73
CA TRP A 64 -15.28 -22.56 6.74
C TRP A 64 -15.90 -22.08 5.41
N GLN A 65 -17.06 -22.61 5.00
CA GLN A 65 -17.76 -22.17 3.79
C GLN A 65 -18.37 -20.78 3.91
N GLN A 66 -18.76 -20.36 5.11
CA GLN A 66 -19.32 -19.04 5.35
C GLN A 66 -18.24 -17.96 5.49
N PHE A 67 -17.05 -18.38 5.94
CA PHE A 67 -15.90 -17.51 6.08
C PHE A 67 -15.22 -17.16 4.74
N LEU A 68 -15.04 -18.16 3.85
CA LEU A 68 -14.42 -17.99 2.52
C LEU A 68 -15.33 -17.26 1.53
#